data_AF-A0A1A9QDH2-F1
#
_entry.id   AF-A0A1A9QDH2-F1
#
_cell.length_a   1.000
_cell.length_b   1.000
_cell.length_c   1.000
_cell.angle_alpha   90.00
_cell.angle_beta   90.00
_cell.angle_gamma   90.00
#
_symmetry.space_group_name_H-M   'P 1'
#
loop_
_entity.id
_entity.type
_entity.pdbx_description
1 polymer ?
#
loop_
_entity_poly.entity_id
_entity_poly.type
_entity_poly.pdbx_seq_one_letter_code
_entity_poly.pdbx_strand_id
1 'polypeptide(L)'
;MNIAKSSNGEELRGEYGGYHNHKMEEPKLFFVAIGLFDANSELNISENNYKDFEVLEIKFNDENYARKVTNGFADRYGIESKEAINIFAKPLEDRYTQEEISKLDESFYNFGYPMKTNVVNKYGHAIGWDEEKAEGHKLSYDYWSDYHSQGQKIINGYGDAKKTWTMKWNGKEGEDIGHFRLLKINKKHRLMGGASGSLYTDKEGNALGIYAGGEINEKNAFVIPLRVNERKEADSIKSPKYDLILGAPKQKSSYKEQIEAYGKNTWLKARNWEHKS
;
A
#
# COMPACT_ATOMS: atom_id res chain seq x y z
N MET A 1 8.32 2.72 -16.84
CA MET A 1 8.57 2.45 -15.40
C MET A 1 10.07 2.39 -15.14
N ASN A 2 10.53 3.16 -14.15
CA ASN A 2 11.92 3.13 -13.67
C ASN A 2 11.97 2.35 -12.35
N ILE A 3 12.84 1.35 -12.28
CA ILE A 3 13.10 0.52 -11.09
C ILE A 3 14.57 0.61 -10.65
N ALA A 4 15.33 1.51 -11.28
CA ALA A 4 16.72 1.74 -10.95
C ALA A 4 16.86 2.60 -9.69
N LYS A 5 18.01 2.49 -9.04
CA LYS A 5 18.30 3.07 -7.72
C LYS A 5 19.43 4.09 -7.83
N SER A 6 19.66 4.88 -6.78
CA SER A 6 20.80 5.81 -6.72
C SER A 6 22.13 5.20 -7.17
N SER A 7 22.39 3.96 -6.78
CA SER A 7 23.66 3.27 -7.00
C SER A 7 23.87 2.79 -8.44
N ASN A 8 22.80 2.62 -9.23
CA ASN A 8 22.91 2.03 -10.58
C ASN A 8 22.08 2.76 -11.64
N GLY A 9 21.33 3.81 -11.28
CA GLY A 9 20.39 4.46 -12.19
C GLY A 9 21.04 5.14 -13.38
N GLU A 10 22.22 5.75 -13.21
CA GLU A 10 22.97 6.34 -14.32
C GLU A 10 23.56 5.25 -15.24
N GLU A 11 24.23 4.23 -14.67
CA GLU A 11 24.76 3.07 -15.44
C GLU A 11 23.65 2.40 -16.27
N LEU A 12 22.48 2.22 -15.68
CA LEU A 12 21.36 1.50 -16.29
C LEU A 12 20.47 2.38 -17.15
N ARG A 13 20.76 3.69 -17.25
CA ARG A 13 19.93 4.68 -17.94
C ARG A 13 18.46 4.55 -17.53
N GLY A 14 18.22 4.49 -16.21
CA GLY A 14 16.92 4.19 -15.60
C GLY A 14 15.80 5.16 -16.00
N GLU A 15 16.13 6.39 -16.40
CA GLU A 15 15.18 7.40 -16.84
C GLU A 15 14.39 7.00 -18.10
N TYR A 16 14.96 6.15 -18.97
CA TYR A 16 14.25 5.62 -20.14
C TYR A 16 13.39 4.41 -19.79
N GLY A 17 13.62 3.79 -18.62
CA GLY A 17 12.88 2.62 -18.14
C GLY A 17 13.35 1.30 -18.76
N GLY A 18 13.10 0.20 -18.04
CA GLY A 18 13.59 -1.13 -18.43
C GLY A 18 13.05 -1.64 -19.77
N TYR A 19 11.82 -1.29 -20.13
CA TYR A 19 11.17 -1.73 -21.37
C TYR A 19 11.82 -1.08 -22.60
N HIS A 20 11.96 0.25 -22.62
CA HIS A 20 12.61 0.96 -23.72
C HIS A 20 14.09 0.61 -23.86
N ASN A 21 14.76 0.24 -22.76
CA ASN A 21 16.14 -0.26 -22.78
C ASN A 21 16.26 -1.76 -23.11
N HIS A 22 15.17 -2.43 -23.50
CA HIS A 22 15.10 -3.86 -23.83
C HIS A 22 15.58 -4.79 -22.69
N LYS A 23 15.47 -4.35 -21.44
CA LYS A 23 15.86 -5.12 -20.24
C LYS A 23 14.71 -5.93 -19.62
N MET A 24 13.48 -5.61 -19.98
CA MET A 24 12.28 -6.34 -19.57
C MET A 24 11.26 -6.35 -20.71
N GLU A 25 10.36 -7.32 -20.68
CA GLU A 25 9.13 -7.30 -21.48
C GLU A 25 8.21 -6.16 -21.00
N GLU A 26 7.21 -5.84 -21.81
CA GLU A 26 6.17 -4.89 -21.41
C GLU A 26 5.49 -5.36 -20.10
N PRO A 27 5.45 -4.52 -19.05
CA PRO A 27 4.78 -4.88 -17.79
C PRO A 27 3.31 -5.20 -18.02
N LYS A 28 2.82 -6.25 -17.38
CA LYS A 28 1.41 -6.67 -17.49
C LYS A 28 0.68 -6.35 -16.21
N LEU A 29 -0.50 -5.76 -16.30
CA LEU A 29 -1.42 -5.72 -15.17
C LEU A 29 -1.85 -7.15 -14.86
N PHE A 30 -1.42 -7.68 -13.72
CA PHE A 30 -1.70 -9.05 -13.32
C PHE A 30 -2.92 -9.16 -12.43
N PHE A 31 -3.09 -8.22 -11.49
CA PHE A 31 -4.23 -8.13 -10.60
C PHE A 31 -4.59 -6.67 -10.37
N VAL A 32 -5.88 -6.39 -10.25
CA VAL A 32 -6.41 -5.08 -9.84
C VAL A 32 -7.64 -5.30 -8.98
N ALA A 33 -7.76 -4.53 -7.90
CA ALA A 33 -8.85 -4.66 -6.94
C ALA A 33 -10.11 -3.87 -7.37
N ILE A 34 -10.76 -4.32 -8.45
CA ILE A 34 -11.98 -3.70 -9.01
C ILE A 34 -13.14 -4.69 -8.96
N GLY A 35 -14.34 -4.21 -8.60
CA GLY A 35 -15.53 -5.04 -8.48
C GLY A 35 -15.37 -6.10 -7.39
N LEU A 36 -14.74 -5.74 -6.27
CA LEU A 36 -14.40 -6.66 -5.18
C LEU A 36 -15.65 -7.23 -4.48
N PHE A 37 -16.77 -6.51 -4.48
CA PHE A 37 -17.99 -6.89 -3.76
C PHE A 37 -19.25 -6.70 -4.60
N ASP A 38 -20.35 -7.33 -4.18
CA ASP A 38 -21.69 -6.92 -4.61
C ASP A 38 -22.07 -5.59 -3.94
N ALA A 39 -22.93 -4.82 -4.61
CA ALA A 39 -23.48 -3.59 -4.03
C ALA A 39 -24.18 -3.90 -2.70
N ASN A 40 -23.91 -3.09 -1.69
CA ASN A 40 -24.42 -3.27 -0.34
C ASN A 40 -24.52 -1.91 0.37
N SER A 41 -25.73 -1.40 0.52
CA SER A 41 -25.99 -0.12 1.19
C SER A 41 -25.66 -0.12 2.68
N GLU A 42 -25.76 -1.26 3.36
CA GLU A 42 -25.43 -1.37 4.79
C GLU A 42 -23.94 -1.11 5.05
N LEU A 43 -23.08 -1.53 4.11
CA LEU A 43 -21.63 -1.35 4.14
C LEU A 43 -21.13 -0.20 3.26
N ASN A 44 -22.05 0.60 2.69
CA ASN A 44 -21.72 1.68 1.77
C ASN A 44 -20.90 1.20 0.56
N ILE A 45 -21.26 0.06 -0.03
CA ILE A 45 -20.61 -0.49 -1.22
C ILE A 45 -21.50 -0.19 -2.43
N SER A 46 -20.97 0.54 -3.41
CA SER A 46 -21.64 0.76 -4.70
C SER A 46 -21.35 -0.38 -5.68
N GLU A 47 -22.12 -0.42 -6.78
CA GLU A 47 -21.97 -1.43 -7.83
C GLU A 47 -20.56 -1.41 -8.46
N ASN A 48 -20.04 -0.22 -8.77
CA ASN A 48 -18.69 -0.03 -9.28
C ASN A 48 -17.73 0.28 -8.13
N ASN A 49 -17.50 -0.70 -7.25
CA ASN A 49 -16.55 -0.53 -6.14
C ASN A 49 -15.12 -0.89 -6.54
N TYR A 50 -14.13 -0.28 -5.89
CA TYR A 50 -12.73 -0.67 -6.01
C TYR A 50 -11.95 -0.44 -4.71
N LYS A 51 -10.71 -0.93 -4.67
CA LYS A 51 -9.67 -0.47 -3.76
C LYS A 51 -8.44 -0.13 -4.61
N ASP A 52 -7.75 0.96 -4.32
CA ASP A 52 -6.57 1.39 -5.11
C ASP A 52 -5.36 0.45 -4.90
N PHE A 53 -5.44 -0.75 -5.46
CA PHE A 53 -4.43 -1.78 -5.34
C PHE A 53 -4.32 -2.56 -6.64
N GLU A 54 -3.12 -2.57 -7.19
CA GLU A 54 -2.76 -3.35 -8.37
C GLU A 54 -1.45 -4.09 -8.17
N VAL A 55 -1.29 -5.18 -8.92
CA VAL A 55 -0.05 -5.94 -9.01
C VAL A 55 0.34 -6.04 -10.47
N LEU A 56 1.55 -5.58 -10.77
CA LEU A 56 2.16 -5.71 -12.09
C LEU A 56 3.06 -6.94 -12.16
N GLU A 57 2.93 -7.73 -13.22
CA GLU A 57 3.90 -8.75 -13.60
C GLU A 57 5.00 -8.11 -14.46
N ILE A 58 6.24 -8.22 -13.99
CA ILE A 58 7.43 -7.73 -14.70
C ILE A 58 8.32 -8.92 -15.02
N LYS A 59 8.59 -9.16 -16.31
CA LYS A 59 9.52 -10.20 -16.75
C LYS A 59 10.80 -9.57 -17.28
N PHE A 60 11.91 -9.82 -16.58
CA PHE A 60 13.24 -9.39 -17.00
C PHE A 60 13.80 -10.33 -18.08
N ASN A 61 14.55 -9.75 -19.01
CA ASN A 61 15.23 -10.50 -20.07
C ASN A 61 16.58 -11.07 -19.59
N ASP A 62 17.14 -10.50 -18.52
CA ASP A 62 18.44 -10.85 -17.96
C ASP A 62 18.37 -10.92 -16.43
N GLU A 63 18.85 -12.03 -15.87
CA GLU A 63 18.82 -12.29 -14.44
C GLU A 63 19.77 -11.37 -13.66
N ASN A 64 20.95 -11.08 -14.22
CA ASN A 64 21.90 -10.17 -13.57
C ASN A 64 21.31 -8.76 -13.44
N TYR A 65 20.65 -8.28 -14.48
CA TYR A 65 19.89 -7.04 -14.44
C TYR A 65 18.78 -7.10 -13.40
N ALA A 66 17.97 -8.17 -13.37
CA ALA A 66 16.92 -8.36 -12.37
C ALA A 66 17.47 -8.27 -10.93
N ARG A 67 18.58 -8.96 -10.65
CA ARG A 67 19.27 -8.89 -9.35
C ARG A 67 19.73 -7.46 -9.04
N LYS A 68 20.36 -6.76 -9.99
CA LYS A 68 20.79 -5.36 -9.80
C LYS A 68 19.62 -4.43 -9.45
N VAL A 69 18.54 -4.44 -10.23
CA VAL A 69 17.41 -3.50 -10.06
C VAL A 69 16.51 -3.84 -8.88
N THR A 70 16.40 -5.11 -8.49
CA THR A 70 15.66 -5.52 -7.28
C THR A 70 16.51 -5.51 -6.02
N ASN A 71 17.79 -5.14 -6.13
CA ASN A 71 18.79 -5.26 -5.05
C ASN A 71 18.83 -6.70 -4.50
N GLY A 72 18.83 -7.71 -5.38
CA GLY A 72 18.88 -9.13 -4.98
C GLY A 72 17.73 -9.53 -4.06
N PHE A 73 16.51 -9.05 -4.32
CA PHE A 73 15.35 -9.34 -3.47
C PHE A 73 15.17 -10.85 -3.25
N ALA A 74 15.22 -11.63 -4.33
CA ALA A 74 15.05 -13.09 -4.28
C ALA A 74 16.15 -13.82 -3.49
N ASP A 75 17.35 -13.23 -3.39
CA ASP A 75 18.48 -13.81 -2.65
C ASP A 75 18.40 -13.48 -1.17
N ARG A 76 18.10 -12.22 -0.85
CA ARG A 76 18.01 -11.73 0.53
C ARG A 76 16.78 -12.29 1.25
N TYR A 77 15.67 -12.39 0.54
CA TYR A 77 14.40 -12.85 1.08
C TYR A 77 14.04 -14.19 0.46
N GLY A 78 14.86 -15.22 0.67
CA GLY A 78 14.52 -16.59 0.28
C GLY A 78 13.23 -17.11 0.95
N ILE A 79 12.77 -18.31 0.57
CA ILE A 79 11.51 -18.89 1.08
C ILE A 79 11.50 -19.02 2.61
N GLU A 80 12.64 -19.34 3.21
CA GLU A 80 12.79 -19.48 4.67
C GLU A 80 13.26 -18.20 5.39
N SER A 81 13.40 -17.08 4.66
CA SER A 81 13.90 -15.83 5.27
C SER A 81 12.93 -15.28 6.32
N LYS A 82 13.46 -14.94 7.49
CA LYS A 82 12.74 -14.29 8.61
C LYS A 82 12.82 -12.77 8.57
N GLU A 83 13.69 -12.23 7.72
CA GLU A 83 13.97 -10.78 7.62
C GLU A 83 13.01 -10.05 6.65
N ALA A 84 12.05 -10.76 6.05
CA ALA A 84 11.11 -10.16 5.10
C ALA A 84 10.01 -9.37 5.83
N ILE A 85 9.55 -8.25 5.25
CA ILE A 85 8.40 -7.51 5.79
C ILE A 85 7.19 -8.44 5.94
N ASN A 86 6.54 -8.39 7.09
CA ASN A 86 5.34 -9.16 7.36
C ASN A 86 4.12 -8.49 6.70
N ILE A 87 3.90 -8.82 5.42
CA ILE A 87 2.71 -8.39 4.69
C ILE A 87 1.43 -9.15 5.10
N PHE A 88 1.54 -10.16 5.96
CA PHE A 88 0.43 -10.97 6.50
C PHE A 88 0.02 -10.54 7.91
N ALA A 89 0.59 -9.45 8.42
CA ALA A 89 0.26 -8.90 9.72
C ALA A 89 -1.25 -8.65 9.86
N LYS A 90 -1.80 -8.97 11.04
CA LYS A 90 -3.20 -8.68 11.34
C LYS A 90 -3.48 -7.17 11.25
N PRO A 91 -4.68 -6.76 10.83
CA PRO A 91 -5.05 -5.35 10.81
C PRO A 91 -5.00 -4.74 12.21
N LEU A 92 -4.91 -3.41 12.33
CA LEU A 92 -4.85 -2.76 13.65
C LEU A 92 -6.05 -3.11 14.53
N GLU A 93 -7.23 -3.31 13.95
CA GLU A 93 -8.46 -3.69 14.68
C GLU A 93 -8.40 -5.09 15.32
N ASP A 94 -7.50 -5.96 14.85
CA ASP A 94 -7.27 -7.28 15.47
C ASP A 94 -6.19 -7.21 16.56
N ARG A 95 -5.37 -6.15 16.54
CA ARG A 95 -4.26 -5.95 17.47
C ARG A 95 -4.65 -5.05 18.64
N TYR A 96 -5.59 -4.14 18.43
CA TYR A 96 -5.97 -3.07 19.34
C TYR A 96 -7.47 -2.82 19.28
N THR A 97 -8.05 -2.47 20.42
CA THR A 97 -9.40 -1.90 20.53
C THR A 97 -9.44 -0.49 19.91
N GLN A 98 -10.64 0.00 19.59
CA GLN A 98 -10.79 1.36 19.06
C GLN A 98 -10.29 2.45 20.02
N GLU A 99 -10.42 2.24 21.34
CA GLU A 99 -9.89 3.18 22.33
C GLU A 99 -8.36 3.19 22.32
N GLU A 100 -7.73 2.02 22.23
CA GLU A 100 -6.27 1.91 22.11
C GLU A 100 -5.76 2.54 20.81
N ILE A 101 -6.41 2.29 19.67
CA ILE A 101 -6.06 2.93 18.39
C ILE A 101 -6.15 4.46 18.50
N SER A 102 -7.15 4.98 19.21
CA SER A 102 -7.34 6.42 19.40
C SER A 102 -6.22 7.08 20.19
N LYS A 103 -5.46 6.31 20.99
CA LYS A 103 -4.35 6.78 21.82
C LYS A 103 -2.99 6.21 21.37
N LEU A 104 -2.95 5.53 20.23
CA LEU A 104 -1.77 4.82 19.76
C LEU A 104 -0.65 5.80 19.39
N ASP A 105 0.47 5.73 20.12
CA ASP A 105 1.68 6.53 19.87
C ASP A 105 2.77 5.73 19.14
N GLU A 106 2.34 4.85 18.23
CA GLU A 106 3.22 3.99 17.45
C GLU A 106 3.79 4.74 16.24
N SER A 107 5.07 4.49 15.94
CA SER A 107 5.74 5.00 14.73
C SER A 107 5.60 4.02 13.58
N PHE A 108 5.19 4.54 12.44
CA PHE A 108 5.12 3.83 11.17
C PHE A 108 6.16 4.38 10.20
N TYR A 109 6.97 3.48 9.64
CA TYR A 109 8.12 3.77 8.81
C TYR A 109 7.79 3.51 7.35
N ASN A 110 8.28 4.38 6.46
CA ASN A 110 8.03 4.27 5.02
C ASN A 110 9.28 4.63 4.23
N PHE A 111 9.59 3.79 3.25
CA PHE A 111 10.72 3.96 2.34
C PHE A 111 10.20 3.92 0.90
N GLY A 112 10.50 4.93 0.11
CA GLY A 112 9.99 5.02 -1.26
C GLY A 112 10.90 5.82 -2.20
N TYR A 113 10.49 5.92 -3.47
CA TYR A 113 11.27 6.59 -4.53
C TYR A 113 10.46 7.74 -5.16
N PRO A 114 10.24 8.85 -4.42
CA PRO A 114 9.40 9.95 -4.89
C PRO A 114 10.03 10.72 -6.06
N MET A 115 9.18 11.27 -6.92
CA MET A 115 9.53 12.33 -7.87
C MET A 115 9.81 13.63 -7.08
N LYS A 116 10.94 14.29 -7.38
CA LYS A 116 11.62 15.25 -6.50
C LYS A 116 10.86 16.52 -6.07
N THR A 117 11.26 17.04 -4.89
CA THR A 117 11.83 18.41 -4.74
C THR A 117 13.13 18.48 -3.92
N ASN A 118 13.43 17.53 -3.01
CA ASN A 118 14.64 17.59 -2.14
C ASN A 118 15.67 16.45 -2.33
N VAL A 119 15.44 15.49 -3.23
CA VAL A 119 16.42 14.41 -3.48
C VAL A 119 17.39 14.89 -4.56
N VAL A 120 18.70 14.97 -4.29
CA VAL A 120 19.71 15.42 -5.28
C VAL A 120 19.80 14.45 -6.46
N ASN A 121 19.46 13.17 -6.24
CA ASN A 121 19.50 12.11 -7.23
C ASN A 121 18.08 11.75 -7.74
N LYS A 122 17.84 11.75 -9.05
CA LYS A 122 16.56 11.36 -9.68
C LYS A 122 16.19 9.88 -9.47
N TYR A 123 17.13 9.07 -8.99
CA TYR A 123 16.95 7.67 -8.61
C TYR A 123 17.01 7.44 -7.09
N GLY A 124 17.04 8.55 -6.34
CA GLY A 124 17.15 8.50 -4.89
C GLY A 124 15.88 8.03 -4.22
N HIS A 125 16.08 7.28 -3.14
CA HIS A 125 15.02 6.98 -2.22
C HIS A 125 14.83 8.15 -1.23
N ALA A 126 13.69 8.15 -0.57
CA ALA A 126 13.41 8.97 0.59
C ALA A 126 12.89 8.09 1.73
N ILE A 127 13.19 8.51 2.95
CA ILE A 127 12.75 7.86 4.18
C ILE A 127 11.73 8.75 4.91
N GLY A 128 10.69 8.11 5.42
CA GLY A 128 9.57 8.70 6.15
C GLY A 128 9.78 8.80 7.65
N TRP A 129 11.02 8.80 8.12
CA TRP A 129 11.35 8.81 9.55
C TRP A 129 12.63 9.59 9.85
N ASP A 130 12.76 10.00 11.11
CA ASP A 130 13.98 10.55 11.68
C ASP A 130 14.85 9.40 12.19
N GLU A 131 15.99 9.16 11.54
CA GLU A 131 16.92 8.07 11.88
C GLU A 131 17.54 8.23 13.26
N GLU A 132 17.84 9.47 13.69
CA GLU A 132 18.48 9.72 14.99
C GLU A 132 17.52 9.44 16.14
N LYS A 133 16.23 9.76 15.94
CA LYS A 133 15.18 9.57 16.96
C LYS A 133 14.45 8.24 16.85
N ALA A 134 14.69 7.49 15.76
CA ALA A 134 13.90 6.33 15.37
C ALA A 134 12.38 6.63 15.35
N GLU A 135 11.99 7.86 14.99
CA GLU A 135 10.59 8.32 15.02
C GLU A 135 10.04 8.42 13.60
N GLY A 136 8.97 7.66 13.34
CA GLY A 136 8.26 7.62 12.06
C GLY A 136 7.02 8.50 12.03
N HIS A 137 6.12 8.18 11.12
CA HIS A 137 4.80 8.78 11.04
C HIS A 137 3.85 8.16 12.06
N LYS A 138 2.95 8.95 12.65
CA LYS A 138 1.98 8.48 13.65
C LYS A 138 0.57 8.50 13.08
N LEU A 139 -0.38 7.81 13.68
CA LEU A 139 -1.79 7.94 13.29
C LEU A 139 -2.24 9.41 13.39
N SER A 140 -2.99 9.87 12.40
CA SER A 140 -3.46 11.25 12.33
C SER A 140 -4.88 11.40 12.83
N TYR A 141 -5.13 12.44 13.64
CA TYR A 141 -6.47 12.84 14.01
C TYR A 141 -6.97 13.90 13.01
N ASP A 142 -8.02 13.54 12.25
CA ASP A 142 -8.68 14.43 11.28
C ASP A 142 -9.54 15.48 12.01
N TYR A 143 -8.89 16.50 12.57
CA TYR A 143 -9.54 17.53 13.37
C TYR A 143 -10.62 18.30 12.59
N TRP A 144 -10.43 18.50 11.29
CA TRP A 144 -11.35 19.27 10.45
C TRP A 144 -12.49 18.43 9.87
N SER A 145 -12.47 17.11 10.09
CA SER A 145 -13.47 16.17 9.60
C SER A 145 -13.53 16.13 8.05
N ASP A 146 -12.43 16.47 7.38
CA ASP A 146 -12.35 16.52 5.92
C ASP A 146 -12.60 15.14 5.31
N TYR A 147 -12.21 14.08 6.02
CA TYR A 147 -12.32 12.69 5.62
C TYR A 147 -13.47 11.94 6.28
N HIS A 148 -14.43 12.67 6.86
CA HIS A 148 -15.60 12.09 7.51
C HIS A 148 -16.89 12.72 6.97
N SER A 149 -17.94 11.91 6.84
CA SER A 149 -19.29 12.37 6.52
C SER A 149 -19.97 12.95 7.78
N GLN A 150 -20.96 13.82 7.59
CA GLN A 150 -21.68 14.43 8.71
C GLN A 150 -22.29 13.34 9.63
N GLY A 151 -22.03 13.45 10.94
CA GLY A 151 -22.52 12.50 11.94
C GLY A 151 -21.62 11.28 12.16
N GLN A 152 -20.55 11.10 11.37
CA GLN A 152 -19.52 10.11 11.67
C GLN A 152 -18.63 10.58 12.82
N LYS A 153 -18.35 9.66 13.73
CA LYS A 153 -17.33 9.79 14.77
C LYS A 153 -15.95 9.78 14.13
N ILE A 154 -15.17 10.80 14.47
CA ILE A 154 -13.77 10.90 14.07
C ILE A 154 -12.95 9.91 14.90
N ILE A 155 -12.23 9.02 14.22
CA ILE A 155 -11.36 8.03 14.86
C ILE A 155 -9.93 8.30 14.39
N ASN A 156 -8.99 8.33 15.33
CA ASN A 156 -7.58 8.55 15.02
C ASN A 156 -7.09 7.53 13.98
N GLY A 157 -6.49 8.02 12.92
CA GLY A 157 -5.93 7.21 11.84
C GLY A 157 -6.96 6.67 10.84
N TYR A 158 -8.20 7.15 10.83
CA TYR A 158 -9.20 6.75 9.81
C TYR A 158 -9.57 7.92 8.91
N GLY A 159 -9.75 7.63 7.62
CA GLY A 159 -10.36 8.53 6.65
C GLY A 159 -11.26 7.75 5.71
N ASP A 160 -12.47 8.25 5.45
CA ASP A 160 -13.46 7.64 4.57
C ASP A 160 -12.92 7.62 3.13
N ALA A 161 -12.76 6.42 2.58
CA ALA A 161 -12.12 6.27 1.29
C ALA A 161 -12.93 6.94 0.17
N LYS A 162 -14.26 6.99 0.30
CA LYS A 162 -15.15 7.63 -0.69
C LYS A 162 -14.96 9.13 -0.82
N LYS A 163 -14.42 9.80 0.21
CA LYS A 163 -14.21 11.25 0.21
C LYS A 163 -12.89 11.67 -0.42
N THR A 164 -12.01 10.73 -0.76
CA THR A 164 -10.62 11.04 -1.16
C THR A 164 -10.47 11.07 -2.67
N TRP A 165 -10.60 9.92 -3.33
CA TRP A 165 -10.34 9.75 -4.75
C TRP A 165 -11.48 9.03 -5.44
N THR A 166 -11.63 9.33 -6.72
CA THR A 166 -12.46 8.56 -7.64
C THR A 166 -11.56 8.04 -8.74
N MET A 167 -11.79 6.82 -9.17
CA MET A 167 -11.07 6.20 -10.28
C MET A 167 -12.04 5.99 -11.44
N LYS A 168 -11.59 6.24 -12.67
CA LYS A 168 -12.31 5.82 -13.87
C LYS A 168 -11.67 4.58 -14.45
N TRP A 169 -12.44 3.51 -14.59
CA TRP A 169 -11.99 2.25 -15.19
C TRP A 169 -12.96 1.81 -16.28
N ASN A 170 -12.45 1.56 -17.49
CA ASN A 170 -13.25 1.21 -18.67
C ASN A 170 -14.46 2.15 -18.88
N GLY A 171 -14.25 3.46 -18.69
CA GLY A 171 -15.29 4.49 -18.85
C GLY A 171 -16.30 4.58 -17.70
N LYS A 172 -16.20 3.76 -16.66
CA LYS A 172 -17.06 3.82 -15.47
C LYS A 172 -16.33 4.48 -14.30
N GLU A 173 -16.99 5.40 -13.63
CA GLU A 173 -16.54 5.91 -12.33
C GLU A 173 -16.76 4.83 -11.27
N GLY A 174 -15.70 4.58 -10.49
CA GLY A 174 -15.74 3.70 -9.34
C GLY A 174 -15.60 4.47 -8.03
N GLU A 175 -16.09 3.89 -6.95
CA GLU A 175 -15.95 4.40 -5.58
C GLU A 175 -15.04 3.49 -4.76
N ASP A 176 -14.09 4.10 -4.04
CA ASP A 176 -13.21 3.37 -3.13
C ASP A 176 -13.99 2.90 -1.90
N ILE A 177 -13.75 1.67 -1.45
CA ILE A 177 -14.47 1.07 -0.31
C ILE A 177 -13.69 1.18 1.00
N GLY A 178 -14.45 1.32 2.09
CA GLY A 178 -13.91 1.28 3.43
C GLY A 178 -13.15 2.54 3.80
N HIS A 179 -11.96 2.36 4.38
CA HIS A 179 -11.17 3.47 4.91
C HIS A 179 -9.72 3.44 4.42
N PHE A 180 -9.08 4.60 4.53
CA PHE A 180 -7.63 4.73 4.59
C PHE A 180 -7.16 4.77 6.03
N ARG A 181 -5.91 4.34 6.22
CA ARG A 181 -5.12 4.70 7.39
C ARG A 181 -4.51 6.08 7.18
N LEU A 182 -4.93 7.04 7.99
CA LEU A 182 -4.36 8.39 7.96
C LEU A 182 -3.14 8.47 8.86
N LEU A 183 -2.00 8.88 8.31
CA LEU A 183 -0.78 9.10 9.06
C LEU A 183 -0.37 10.56 9.04
N LYS A 184 -0.04 11.11 10.20
CA LYS A 184 0.47 12.46 10.36
C LYS A 184 1.91 12.51 9.85
N ILE A 185 2.07 13.17 8.73
CA ILE A 185 3.33 13.40 8.04
C ILE A 185 4.14 14.45 8.78
N ASN A 186 5.40 14.11 9.10
CA ASN A 186 6.42 15.11 9.39
C ASN A 186 6.89 15.72 8.06
N LYS A 187 6.67 17.03 7.87
CA LYS A 187 7.00 17.72 6.61
C LYS A 187 8.47 17.53 6.17
N LYS A 188 9.40 17.38 7.11
CA LYS A 188 10.83 17.13 6.82
C LYS A 188 11.06 15.77 6.14
N HIS A 189 10.24 14.78 6.49
CA HIS A 189 10.35 13.39 6.04
C HIS A 189 9.19 13.01 5.11
N ARG A 190 8.53 13.98 4.47
CA ARG A 190 7.41 13.70 3.58
C ARG A 190 7.89 13.02 2.30
N LEU A 191 7.23 11.93 1.92
CA LEU A 191 7.33 11.38 0.57
C LEU A 191 6.34 12.08 -0.35
N MET A 192 6.81 12.50 -1.52
CA MET A 192 6.03 13.18 -2.56
C MET A 192 5.43 12.19 -3.56
N GLY A 193 4.69 12.70 -4.54
CA GLY A 193 4.22 11.92 -5.68
C GLY A 193 5.35 11.08 -6.30
N GLY A 194 5.03 9.86 -6.74
CA GLY A 194 6.01 8.86 -7.19
C GLY A 194 6.43 7.86 -6.12
N ALA A 195 6.18 8.13 -4.84
CA ALA A 195 6.38 7.13 -3.78
C ALA A 195 5.20 6.16 -3.60
N SER A 196 4.08 6.37 -4.30
CA SER A 196 2.91 5.48 -4.26
C SER A 196 3.31 4.03 -4.55
N GLY A 197 2.73 3.08 -3.81
CA GLY A 197 3.14 1.67 -3.84
C GLY A 197 4.19 1.28 -2.80
N SER A 198 4.85 2.24 -2.14
CA SER A 198 5.74 1.95 -1.00
C SER A 198 4.97 1.46 0.23
N LEU A 199 5.60 0.65 1.07
CA LEU A 199 4.96 0.09 2.27
C LEU A 199 5.15 0.98 3.49
N TYR A 200 4.14 1.03 4.34
CA TYR A 200 4.26 1.48 5.72
C TYR A 200 4.35 0.27 6.64
N THR A 201 5.31 0.25 7.56
CA THR A 201 5.49 -0.81 8.55
C THR A 201 5.59 -0.25 9.96
N ASP A 202 5.25 -1.03 10.98
CA ASP A 202 5.68 -0.76 12.35
C ASP A 202 7.16 -1.11 12.57
N LYS A 203 7.64 -0.93 13.82
CA LYS A 203 9.03 -1.22 14.20
C LYS A 203 9.37 -2.72 14.17
N GLU A 204 8.36 -3.58 14.27
CA GLU A 204 8.50 -5.04 14.15
C GLU A 204 8.46 -5.52 12.69
N GLY A 205 8.29 -4.62 11.71
CA GLY A 205 8.24 -4.96 10.30
C GLY A 205 6.87 -5.50 9.84
N ASN A 206 5.81 -5.30 10.62
CA ASN A 206 4.45 -5.60 10.20
C ASN A 206 3.92 -4.51 9.28
N ALA A 207 3.41 -4.90 8.11
CA ALA A 207 2.85 -3.95 7.17
C ALA A 207 1.51 -3.38 7.68
N LEU A 208 1.44 -2.06 7.80
CA LEU A 208 0.18 -1.34 7.98
C LEU A 208 -0.61 -1.28 6.67
N GLY A 209 0.10 -1.07 5.55
CA GLY A 209 -0.51 -0.91 4.24
C GLY A 209 0.43 -0.29 3.21
N ILE A 210 -0.15 0.10 2.09
CA ILE A 210 0.55 0.71 0.95
C ILE A 210 0.29 2.21 0.95
N TYR A 211 1.35 3.01 0.82
CA TYR A 211 1.24 4.44 0.60
C TYR A 211 0.57 4.70 -0.74
N ALA A 212 -0.57 5.38 -0.71
CA ALA A 212 -1.30 5.71 -1.92
C ALA A 212 -1.06 7.16 -2.35
N GLY A 213 -0.95 8.06 -1.38
CA GLY A 213 -0.61 9.44 -1.62
C GLY A 213 -0.59 10.25 -0.33
N GLY A 214 -0.21 11.52 -0.44
CA GLY A 214 -0.22 12.45 0.67
C GLY A 214 -0.68 13.81 0.19
N GLU A 215 -1.23 14.58 1.11
CA GLU A 215 -1.72 15.91 0.77
C GLU A 215 -0.56 16.85 0.45
N ILE A 216 -0.73 17.68 -0.58
CA ILE A 216 0.33 18.57 -1.08
C ILE A 216 0.62 19.73 -0.09
N ASN A 217 -0.42 20.23 0.60
CA ASN A 217 -0.30 21.37 1.53
C ASN A 217 -0.57 20.99 2.99
N GLU A 218 -1.15 19.81 3.22
CA GLU A 218 -1.64 19.37 4.52
C GLU A 218 -0.71 18.33 5.16
N LYS A 219 -1.20 17.63 6.19
CA LYS A 219 -0.40 16.87 7.17
C LYS A 219 -0.59 15.36 7.08
N ASN A 220 -1.37 14.83 6.14
CA ASN A 220 -1.77 13.43 6.13
C ASN A 220 -1.21 12.66 4.93
N ALA A 221 -0.77 11.43 5.21
CA ALA A 221 -0.55 10.38 4.24
C ALA A 221 -1.74 9.42 4.29
N PHE A 222 -2.20 9.00 3.12
CA PHE A 222 -3.21 7.98 2.95
C PHE A 222 -2.52 6.65 2.72
N VAL A 223 -2.78 5.71 3.61
CA VAL A 223 -2.27 4.35 3.54
C VAL A 223 -3.43 3.40 3.31
N ILE A 224 -3.34 2.59 2.27
CA ILE A 224 -4.31 1.55 1.93
C ILE A 224 -3.99 0.33 2.78
N PRO A 225 -4.82 -0.01 3.79
CA PRO A 225 -4.58 -1.22 4.53
C PRO A 225 -4.77 -2.43 3.61
N LEU A 226 -3.84 -3.38 3.67
CA LEU A 226 -3.91 -4.61 2.85
C LEU A 226 -5.09 -5.50 3.24
N ARG A 227 -5.54 -5.37 4.48
CA ARG A 227 -6.68 -6.09 5.06
C ARG A 227 -7.30 -5.26 6.17
N VAL A 228 -8.60 -5.45 6.38
CA VAL A 228 -9.36 -4.79 7.46
C VAL A 228 -10.49 -5.70 7.95
N ASN A 229 -10.97 -5.45 9.15
CA ASN A 229 -12.21 -6.05 9.64
C ASN A 229 -13.44 -5.28 9.16
N GLU A 230 -14.59 -5.96 9.21
CA GLU A 230 -15.87 -5.34 8.92
C GLU A 230 -16.20 -4.28 9.98
N ARG A 231 -16.68 -3.11 9.53
CA ARG A 231 -17.17 -2.02 10.36
C ARG A 231 -18.54 -1.59 9.85
N LYS A 232 -19.55 -1.62 10.73
CA LYS A 232 -20.96 -1.38 10.40
C LYS A 232 -21.64 -0.34 11.28
N GLU A 233 -20.93 0.22 12.26
CA GLU A 233 -21.56 1.15 13.20
C GLU A 233 -22.13 2.36 12.46
N ALA A 234 -23.32 2.80 12.86
CA ALA A 234 -24.04 3.86 12.15
C ALA A 234 -23.30 5.20 12.19
N ASP A 235 -22.53 5.44 13.25
CA ASP A 235 -21.71 6.62 13.47
C ASP A 235 -20.24 6.41 13.05
N SER A 236 -19.90 5.36 12.29
CA SER A 236 -18.51 5.11 11.88
C SER A 236 -18.32 5.10 10.37
N ILE A 237 -17.05 5.15 9.94
CA ILE A 237 -16.70 4.85 8.54
C ILE A 237 -16.97 3.36 8.33
N LYS A 238 -17.96 3.08 7.49
CA LYS A 238 -18.35 1.73 7.10
C LYS A 238 -17.27 1.10 6.25
N SER A 239 -16.93 -0.14 6.54
CA SER A 239 -15.90 -0.88 5.81
C SER A 239 -16.29 -2.34 5.69
N PRO A 240 -16.31 -2.92 4.47
CA PRO A 240 -16.37 -4.37 4.36
C PRO A 240 -15.10 -5.00 4.93
N LYS A 241 -15.21 -6.24 5.41
CA LYS A 241 -14.04 -7.08 5.64
C LYS A 241 -13.41 -7.43 4.29
N TYR A 242 -12.12 -7.19 4.14
CA TYR A 242 -11.38 -7.57 2.94
C TYR A 242 -9.94 -7.98 3.28
N ASP A 243 -9.33 -8.78 2.41
CA ASP A 243 -7.88 -9.00 2.36
C ASP A 243 -7.47 -9.01 0.87
N LEU A 244 -6.72 -8.00 0.46
CA LEU A 244 -6.32 -7.82 -0.94
C LEU A 244 -5.34 -8.92 -1.41
N ILE A 245 -4.67 -9.58 -0.46
CA ILE A 245 -3.71 -10.65 -0.72
C ILE A 245 -4.40 -12.02 -0.65
N LEU A 246 -5.05 -12.34 0.47
CA LEU A 246 -5.56 -13.69 0.76
C LEU A 246 -7.03 -13.90 0.40
N GLY A 247 -7.80 -12.82 0.22
CA GLY A 247 -9.24 -12.86 0.10
C GLY A 247 -9.95 -12.89 1.47
N ALA A 248 -11.22 -12.54 1.45
CA ALA A 248 -12.08 -12.54 2.63
C ALA A 248 -13.50 -13.02 2.26
N PRO A 249 -14.33 -13.42 3.24
CA PRO A 249 -15.72 -13.79 2.97
C PRO A 249 -16.45 -12.69 2.18
N LYS A 250 -17.19 -13.09 1.13
CA LYS A 250 -17.94 -12.21 0.20
C LYS A 250 -17.09 -11.33 -0.72
N GLN A 251 -15.76 -11.35 -0.60
CA GLN A 251 -14.86 -10.74 -1.57
C GLN A 251 -14.80 -11.63 -2.82
N LYS A 252 -15.00 -11.05 -4.00
CA LYS A 252 -15.09 -11.77 -5.28
C LYS A 252 -13.74 -12.18 -5.86
N SER A 253 -12.67 -11.49 -5.47
CA SER A 253 -11.33 -11.72 -6.01
C SER A 253 -10.23 -11.20 -5.07
N SER A 254 -9.08 -11.84 -5.10
CA SER A 254 -7.86 -11.49 -4.38
C SER A 254 -6.63 -11.82 -5.21
N TYR A 255 -5.46 -11.30 -4.79
CA TYR A 255 -4.20 -11.66 -5.45
C TYR A 255 -3.91 -13.17 -5.39
N LYS A 256 -4.20 -13.83 -4.27
CA LYS A 256 -4.03 -15.28 -4.13
C LYS A 256 -4.89 -16.06 -5.12
N GLU A 257 -6.18 -15.73 -5.22
CA GLU A 257 -7.08 -16.39 -6.17
C GLU A 257 -6.62 -16.18 -7.63
N GLN A 258 -6.13 -14.97 -7.97
CA GLN A 258 -5.55 -14.69 -9.27
C GLN A 258 -4.30 -15.56 -9.54
N ILE A 259 -3.42 -15.73 -8.56
CA ILE A 259 -2.24 -16.61 -8.67
C ILE A 259 -2.63 -18.07 -8.88
N GLU A 260 -3.66 -18.54 -8.17
CA GLU A 260 -4.15 -19.91 -8.27
C GLU A 260 -4.84 -20.16 -9.62
N ALA A 261 -5.71 -19.26 -10.06
CA ALA A 261 -6.43 -19.35 -11.33
C ALA A 261 -5.48 -19.41 -12.55
N TYR A 262 -4.37 -18.67 -12.50
CA TYR A 262 -3.36 -18.65 -13.58
C TYR A 262 -2.21 -19.63 -13.36
N GLY A 263 -2.26 -20.47 -12.32
CA GLY A 263 -1.25 -21.49 -12.05
C GLY A 263 0.17 -20.93 -11.82
N LYS A 264 0.28 -19.70 -11.32
CA LYS A 264 1.58 -19.05 -11.11
C LYS A 264 2.30 -19.63 -9.89
N ASN A 265 3.63 -19.67 -9.96
CA ASN A 265 4.49 -20.03 -8.84
C ASN A 265 5.21 -18.77 -8.33
N THR A 266 4.78 -18.24 -7.19
CA THR A 266 5.33 -17.01 -6.61
C THR A 266 6.01 -17.28 -5.30
N TRP A 267 6.86 -16.35 -4.88
CA TRP A 267 7.51 -16.38 -3.57
C TRP A 267 6.49 -16.49 -2.42
N LEU A 268 5.37 -15.75 -2.48
CA LEU A 268 4.31 -15.81 -1.47
C LEU A 268 3.64 -17.19 -1.43
N LYS A 269 3.36 -17.78 -2.59
CA LYS A 269 2.80 -19.14 -2.68
C LYS A 269 3.77 -20.20 -2.14
N ALA A 270 5.05 -20.10 -2.50
CA ALA A 270 6.10 -21.02 -2.02
C ALA A 270 6.30 -20.94 -0.49
N ARG A 271 5.94 -19.80 0.12
CA ARG A 271 5.93 -19.60 1.58
C ARG A 271 4.63 -20.02 2.26
N ASN A 272 3.75 -20.73 1.53
CA ASN A 272 2.42 -21.12 1.99
C ASN A 272 1.54 -19.94 2.43
N TRP A 273 1.76 -18.75 1.84
CA TRP A 273 1.00 -17.55 2.17
C TRP A 273 1.13 -17.09 3.63
N GLU A 274 2.31 -17.32 4.21
CA GLU A 274 2.60 -17.00 5.61
C GLU A 274 3.92 -16.24 5.76
N HIS A 275 3.99 -15.42 6.80
CA HIS A 275 5.24 -14.82 7.25
C HIS A 275 6.03 -15.85 8.07
N LYS A 276 7.36 -15.85 7.93
CA LYS A 276 8.24 -16.74 8.69
C LYS A 276 8.85 -15.90 9.81
N SER A 277 8.47 -16.20 11.04
CA SER A 277 8.99 -15.58 12.27
C SER A 277 10.06 -16.46 12.92
#